data_AF-A0A4Q2A2X3-F1
#
_entry.id   AF-A0A4Q2A2X3-F1
#
_cell.length_a   1.000
_cell.length_b   1.000
_cell.length_c   1.000
_cell.angle_alpha   90.00
_cell.angle_beta   90.00
_cell.angle_gamma   90.00
#
_symmetry.space_group_name_H-M   'P 1'
#
loop_
_entity.id
_entity.type
_entity.pdbx_description
1 polymer ?
#
loop_
_entity_poly.entity_id
_entity_poly.type
_entity_poly.pdbx_seq_one_letter_code
_entity_poly.pdbx_strand_id
1 'polypeptide(L)'
;MRIFEGNLIAQGKKFGIVVGRFNEFIGSKLLGGALDTLKRHGVKEEEIEITWVPGAFEIPLIAKKLAVSGRYDAVITLGAVIRGATPHFEVVSSEVSKGVASASLDTGVPIIFGVLTTDSIEQAIERAGTKAGNKGSEAAATAIEMANLMSEIQHA
;
A
#
# COMPACT_ATOMS: atom_id res chain seq x y z
N MET A 1 6.55 -18.06 -27.20
CA MET A 1 6.21 -17.79 -25.78
C MET A 1 5.91 -16.31 -25.67
N ARG A 2 4.79 -15.92 -25.04
CA ARG A 2 4.42 -14.51 -24.78
C ARG A 2 4.64 -14.24 -23.28
N ILE A 3 5.31 -13.13 -22.95
CA ILE A 3 5.64 -12.71 -21.58
C ILE A 3 4.95 -11.36 -21.35
N PHE A 4 4.38 -11.16 -20.15
CA PHE A 4 3.79 -9.88 -19.71
C PHE A 4 4.49 -9.44 -18.42
N GLU A 5 4.98 -8.21 -18.40
CA GLU A 5 5.72 -7.61 -17.29
C GLU A 5 5.31 -6.14 -17.13
N GLY A 6 5.22 -5.67 -15.89
CA GLY A 6 5.00 -4.25 -15.61
C GLY A 6 6.31 -3.48 -15.67
N ASN A 7 6.32 -2.32 -16.31
CA ASN A 7 7.44 -1.38 -16.18
C ASN A 7 7.18 -0.41 -15.01
N LEU A 8 8.19 0.39 -14.63
CA LEU A 8 8.09 1.36 -13.55
C LEU A 8 7.74 2.78 -14.03
N ILE A 9 7.11 2.94 -15.19
CA ILE A 9 6.66 4.25 -15.69
C ILE A 9 5.22 4.47 -15.24
N ALA A 10 4.97 5.47 -14.41
CA ALA A 10 3.67 5.69 -13.77
C ALA A 10 2.93 6.93 -14.28
N GLN A 11 3.41 7.55 -15.36
CA GLN A 11 2.83 8.78 -15.88
C GLN A 11 1.39 8.56 -16.37
N GLY A 12 0.45 9.37 -15.86
CA GLY A 12 -0.97 9.25 -16.18
C GLY A 12 -1.71 8.16 -15.39
N LYS A 13 -1.04 7.48 -14.45
CA LYS A 13 -1.63 6.49 -13.55
C LYS A 13 -2.09 7.15 -12.26
N LYS A 14 -3.23 6.70 -11.72
CA LYS A 14 -3.85 7.23 -10.50
C LYS A 14 -3.75 6.24 -9.35
N PHE A 15 -3.37 6.74 -8.18
CA PHE A 15 -3.13 5.91 -7.00
C PHE A 15 -3.96 6.38 -5.80
N GLY A 16 -4.67 5.44 -5.18
CA GLY A 16 -5.26 5.65 -3.87
C GLY A 16 -4.30 5.19 -2.78
N ILE A 17 -4.11 5.97 -1.73
CA ILE A 17 -3.28 5.57 -0.58
C ILE A 17 -4.14 5.57 0.68
N VAL A 18 -4.19 4.45 1.39
CA VAL A 18 -4.90 4.33 2.69
C VAL A 18 -3.87 4.21 3.80
N VAL A 19 -3.92 5.12 4.78
CA VAL A 19 -2.93 5.16 5.87
C VAL A 19 -3.60 5.04 7.23
N GLY A 20 -3.17 4.08 8.04
CA GLY A 20 -3.56 3.99 9.45
C GLY A 20 -2.91 5.08 10.29
N ARG A 21 -3.70 5.81 11.09
CA ARG A 21 -3.22 6.86 12.00
C ARG A 21 -2.59 6.27 13.27
N PHE A 22 -3.02 5.10 13.72
CA PHE A 22 -2.32 4.40 14.80
C PHE A 22 -0.87 4.12 14.40
N ASN A 23 0.10 4.43 15.28
CA ASN A 23 1.53 4.50 14.97
C ASN A 23 1.89 5.52 13.87
N GLU A 24 1.26 6.70 13.85
CA GLU A 24 1.46 7.76 12.86
C GLU A 24 2.93 8.09 12.57
N PHE A 25 3.80 8.08 13.59
CA PHE A 25 5.23 8.32 13.39
C PHE A 25 5.86 7.36 12.35
N ILE A 26 5.44 6.10 12.35
CA ILE A 26 5.86 5.10 11.35
C ILE A 26 5.07 5.28 10.06
N GLY A 27 3.74 5.40 10.16
CA GLY A 27 2.84 5.56 9.00
C GLY A 27 3.23 6.74 8.10
N SER A 28 3.58 7.88 8.69
CA SER A 28 4.02 9.09 7.98
C SER A 28 5.36 8.92 7.27
N LYS A 29 6.27 8.10 7.80
CA LYS A 29 7.53 7.77 7.11
C LYS A 29 7.31 6.84 5.92
N LEU A 30 6.41 5.86 6.07
CA LEU A 30 5.99 5.00 4.96
C LEU A 30 5.30 5.82 3.87
N LEU A 31 4.38 6.70 4.26
CA LEU A 31 3.69 7.61 3.33
C LEU A 31 4.69 8.50 2.58
N GLY A 32 5.65 9.11 3.29
CA GLY A 32 6.69 9.91 2.64
C GLY A 32 7.51 9.11 1.61
N GLY A 33 7.85 7.86 1.94
CA GLY A 33 8.52 6.96 1.01
C GLY A 33 7.68 6.62 -0.23
N ALA A 34 6.40 6.33 -0.05
CA ALA A 34 5.47 6.03 -1.13
C ALA A 34 5.31 7.24 -2.07
N LEU A 35 5.08 8.43 -1.51
CA LEU A 35 4.90 9.67 -2.28
C LEU A 35 6.16 10.04 -3.08
N ASP A 36 7.35 9.96 -2.47
CA ASP A 36 8.62 10.22 -3.17
C ASP A 36 8.81 9.23 -4.34
N THR A 37 8.51 7.94 -4.11
CA THR A 37 8.60 6.93 -5.16
C THR A 37 7.62 7.19 -6.31
N LEU A 38 6.33 7.43 -6.03
CA LEU A 38 5.35 7.75 -7.08
C LEU A 38 5.77 8.99 -7.89
N LYS A 39 6.19 10.06 -7.20
CA LYS A 39 6.61 11.30 -7.85
C LYS A 39 7.83 11.11 -8.76
N ARG A 40 8.84 10.37 -8.31
CA ARG A 40 10.04 10.07 -9.12
C ARG A 40 9.75 9.21 -10.36
N HIS A 41 8.66 8.45 -10.34
CA HIS A 41 8.20 7.64 -11.48
C HIS A 41 7.15 8.35 -12.34
N GLY A 42 6.93 9.65 -12.13
CA GLY A 42 6.15 10.50 -13.03
C GLY A 42 4.66 10.67 -12.68
N VAL A 43 4.23 10.18 -11.51
CA VAL A 43 2.87 10.44 -11.01
C VAL A 43 2.76 11.89 -10.54
N LYS A 44 1.71 12.59 -10.97
CA LYS A 44 1.46 13.96 -10.52
C LYS A 44 0.76 13.97 -9.16
N GLU A 45 0.93 15.06 -8.40
CA GLU A 45 0.33 15.16 -7.06
C GLU A 45 -1.20 15.07 -7.10
N GLU A 46 -1.84 15.60 -8.15
CA GLU A 46 -3.29 15.51 -8.37
C GLU A 46 -3.79 14.10 -8.76
N GLU A 47 -2.89 13.18 -9.09
CA GLU A 47 -3.19 11.78 -9.41
C GLU A 47 -3.09 10.86 -8.18
N ILE A 48 -2.74 11.42 -7.02
CA ILE A 48 -2.58 10.71 -5.76
C ILE A 48 -3.63 11.21 -4.76
N GLU A 49 -4.47 10.31 -4.26
CA GLU A 49 -5.41 10.63 -3.18
C GLU A 49 -5.07 9.85 -1.90
N ILE A 50 -4.91 10.57 -0.79
CA ILE A 50 -4.53 9.99 0.51
C ILE A 50 -5.76 9.97 1.43
N THR A 51 -6.11 8.79 1.94
CA THR A 51 -7.19 8.59 2.90
C THR A 51 -6.64 8.08 4.22
N TRP A 52 -6.82 8.87 5.29
CA TRP A 52 -6.43 8.46 6.64
C TRP A 52 -7.57 7.71 7.33
N VAL A 53 -7.23 6.59 7.96
CA VAL A 53 -8.14 5.78 8.78
C VAL A 53 -7.63 5.70 10.22
N PRO A 54 -8.50 5.41 11.22
CA PRO A 54 -8.08 5.37 12.63
C PRO A 54 -6.96 4.37 12.89
N GLY A 55 -7.11 3.12 12.46
CA GLY A 55 -6.11 2.07 12.66
C GLY A 55 -6.00 1.11 11.46
N ALA A 56 -5.11 0.14 11.59
CA ALA A 56 -4.87 -0.86 10.53
C ALA A 56 -6.11 -1.71 10.24
N PHE A 57 -7.00 -1.89 11.22
CA PHE A 57 -8.19 -2.73 11.09
C PHE A 57 -9.22 -2.14 10.10
N GLU A 58 -9.26 -0.80 9.95
CA GLU A 58 -10.17 -0.13 9.00
C GLU A 58 -9.61 -0.05 7.57
N ILE A 59 -8.31 -0.33 7.38
CA ILE A 59 -7.64 -0.24 6.08
C ILE A 59 -8.36 -1.05 4.99
N PRO A 60 -8.71 -2.34 5.20
CA PRO A 60 -9.30 -3.17 4.14
C PRO A 60 -10.61 -2.61 3.59
N LEU A 61 -11.48 -2.11 4.48
CA LEU A 61 -12.78 -1.55 4.11
C LEU A 61 -12.60 -0.34 3.19
N ILE A 62 -11.70 0.57 3.56
CA ILE A 62 -11.46 1.78 2.78
C ILE A 62 -10.71 1.45 1.49
N ALA A 63 -9.72 0.57 1.52
CA ALA A 63 -9.01 0.13 0.33
C ALA A 63 -9.96 -0.48 -0.70
N LYS A 64 -10.89 -1.35 -0.27
CA LYS A 64 -11.95 -1.90 -1.12
C LYS A 64 -12.86 -0.80 -1.68
N LYS A 65 -13.26 0.17 -0.85
CA LYS A 65 -14.10 1.29 -1.30
C LYS A 65 -13.40 2.15 -2.36
N LEU A 66 -12.09 2.41 -2.21
CA LEU A 66 -11.31 3.12 -3.21
C LEU A 66 -11.22 2.31 -4.51
N ALA A 67 -10.90 1.02 -4.43
CA ALA A 67 -10.81 0.14 -5.60
C ALA A 67 -12.14 0.04 -6.38
N VAL A 68 -13.26 -0.19 -5.69
CA VAL A 68 -14.60 -0.27 -6.32
C VAL A 68 -15.01 1.04 -7.01
N SER A 69 -14.47 2.18 -6.60
CA SER A 69 -14.80 3.46 -7.23
C SER A 69 -14.37 3.55 -8.70
N GLY A 70 -13.45 2.68 -9.15
CA GLY A 70 -12.93 2.69 -10.52
C GLY A 70 -12.05 3.90 -10.86
N ARG A 71 -11.66 4.69 -9.85
CA ARG A 71 -10.89 5.94 -10.04
C ARG A 71 -9.37 5.75 -10.05
N TYR A 72 -8.88 4.58 -9.64
CA TYR A 72 -7.46 4.31 -9.41
C TYR A 72 -7.00 3.08 -10.17
N ASP A 73 -5.79 3.13 -10.69
CA ASP A 73 -5.12 1.99 -11.31
C ASP A 73 -4.57 1.01 -10.26
N ALA A 74 -4.22 1.50 -9.06
CA ALA A 74 -3.84 0.70 -7.91
C ALA A 74 -4.12 1.43 -6.59
N VAL A 75 -4.25 0.66 -5.51
CA VAL A 75 -4.37 1.18 -4.14
C VAL A 75 -3.18 0.71 -3.30
N ILE A 76 -2.60 1.60 -2.50
CA ILE A 76 -1.49 1.32 -1.60
C ILE A 76 -2.02 1.41 -0.17
N THR A 77 -1.76 0.39 0.65
CA THR A 77 -2.13 0.39 2.06
C THR A 77 -0.90 0.56 2.93
N LEU A 78 -0.93 1.48 3.90
CA LEU A 78 0.21 1.82 4.75
C LEU A 78 -0.21 1.87 6.21
N GLY A 79 0.68 1.45 7.10
CA GLY A 79 0.46 1.51 8.54
C GLY A 79 1.47 0.66 9.30
N ALA A 80 1.32 0.57 10.61
CA ALA A 80 2.12 -0.32 11.43
C ALA A 80 1.29 -0.93 12.57
N VAL A 81 1.38 -2.26 12.69
CA VAL A 81 0.88 -3.04 13.81
C VAL A 81 2.11 -3.58 14.52
N ILE A 82 2.31 -3.16 15.77
CA ILE A 82 3.48 -3.52 16.57
C ILE A 82 3.01 -4.37 17.74
N ARG A 83 3.68 -5.49 18.00
CA ARG A 83 3.29 -6.44 19.04
C ARG A 83 3.24 -5.77 20.42
N GLY A 84 2.13 -6.01 21.12
CA GLY A 84 1.92 -5.60 22.50
C GLY A 84 1.92 -6.80 23.46
N ALA A 85 1.35 -6.61 24.64
CA ALA A 85 1.30 -7.63 25.70
C ALA A 85 0.20 -8.68 25.51
N THR A 86 -0.73 -8.47 24.58
CA THR A 86 -1.89 -9.34 24.38
C THR A 86 -1.95 -9.88 22.95
N PRO A 87 -2.75 -10.93 22.69
CA PRO A 87 -2.97 -11.47 21.35
C PRO A 87 -3.67 -10.52 20.35
N HIS A 88 -3.94 -9.27 20.74
CA HIS A 88 -4.57 -8.28 19.88
C HIS A 88 -3.76 -8.02 18.61
N PHE A 89 -2.42 -8.12 18.69
CA PHE A 89 -1.53 -8.01 17.54
C PHE A 89 -1.89 -9.04 16.45
N GLU A 90 -2.05 -10.32 16.81
CA GLU A 90 -2.35 -11.40 15.88
C GLU A 90 -3.69 -11.20 15.21
N VAL A 91 -4.71 -10.78 15.97
CA VAL A 91 -6.04 -10.50 15.42
C VAL A 91 -5.95 -9.36 14.41
N VAL A 92 -5.34 -8.23 14.76
CA VAL A 92 -5.29 -7.07 13.86
C VAL A 92 -4.41 -7.33 12.64
N SER A 93 -3.20 -7.87 12.84
CA SER A 93 -2.26 -8.15 11.74
C SER A 93 -2.78 -9.23 10.78
N SER A 94 -3.47 -10.25 11.30
CA SER A 94 -4.07 -11.29 10.46
C SER A 94 -5.26 -10.77 9.66
N GLU A 95 -6.14 -9.97 10.28
CA GLU A 95 -7.36 -9.53 9.60
C GLU A 95 -7.09 -8.39 8.61
N VAL A 96 -6.12 -7.50 8.87
CA VAL A 96 -5.72 -6.48 7.89
C VAL A 96 -5.10 -7.12 6.65
N SER A 97 -4.22 -8.11 6.80
CA SER A 97 -3.57 -8.79 5.67
C SER A 97 -4.57 -9.58 4.83
N LYS A 98 -5.42 -10.40 5.47
CA LYS A 98 -6.51 -11.13 4.80
C LYS A 98 -7.48 -10.18 4.11
N GLY A 99 -7.90 -9.11 4.79
CA GLY A 99 -8.86 -8.16 4.26
C GLY A 99 -8.32 -7.43 3.02
N VAL A 100 -7.06 -7.00 3.03
CA VAL A 100 -6.42 -6.38 1.86
C VAL A 100 -6.32 -7.35 0.69
N ALA A 101 -5.89 -8.59 0.94
CA ALA A 101 -5.79 -9.62 -0.10
C ALA A 101 -7.17 -9.93 -0.71
N SER A 102 -8.18 -10.16 0.14
CA SER A 102 -9.56 -10.40 -0.30
C SER A 102 -10.11 -9.22 -1.09
N ALA A 103 -9.88 -7.99 -0.62
CA ALA A 103 -10.33 -6.80 -1.33
C ALA A 103 -9.72 -6.71 -2.74
N SER A 104 -8.42 -7.00 -2.90
CA SER A 104 -7.77 -6.96 -4.22
C SER A 104 -8.35 -8.02 -5.18
N LEU A 105 -8.57 -9.24 -4.69
CA LEU A 105 -9.17 -10.31 -5.47
C LEU A 105 -10.63 -10.02 -5.85
N ASP A 106 -11.41 -9.48 -4.92
CA ASP A 106 -12.84 -9.15 -5.13
C ASP A 106 -13.03 -8.04 -6.16
N THR A 107 -12.14 -7.04 -6.18
CA THR A 107 -12.28 -5.85 -7.04
C THR A 107 -11.54 -5.98 -8.36
N GLY A 108 -10.57 -6.91 -8.46
CA GLY A 108 -9.67 -7.01 -9.61
C GLY A 108 -8.71 -5.82 -9.77
N VAL A 109 -8.64 -4.93 -8.78
CA VAL A 109 -7.70 -3.79 -8.74
C VAL A 109 -6.55 -4.19 -7.82
N PRO A 110 -5.28 -3.95 -8.20
CA PRO A 110 -4.15 -4.20 -7.31
C PRO A 110 -4.25 -3.37 -6.02
N ILE A 111 -4.30 -4.05 -4.88
CA ILE A 111 -4.23 -3.41 -3.55
C ILE A 111 -2.97 -3.90 -2.86
N ILE A 112 -1.96 -3.04 -2.76
CA ILE A 112 -0.64 -3.39 -2.27
C ILE A 112 -0.57 -3.29 -0.75
N PHE A 113 -0.04 -4.35 -0.12
CA PHE A 113 0.08 -4.47 1.32
C PHE A 113 1.41 -3.86 1.83
N GLY A 114 1.35 -2.62 2.31
CA GLY A 114 2.48 -1.89 2.91
C GLY A 114 2.31 -1.63 4.41
N VAL A 115 1.54 -2.48 5.11
CA VAL A 115 1.38 -2.42 6.56
C VAL A 115 2.48 -3.23 7.25
N LEU A 116 3.28 -2.57 8.10
CA LEU A 116 4.30 -3.25 8.89
C LEU A 116 3.66 -4.09 9.99
N THR A 117 4.13 -5.31 10.16
CA THR A 117 3.76 -6.22 11.25
C THR A 117 5.06 -6.64 11.96
N THR A 118 5.34 -6.02 13.09
CA THR A 118 6.65 -6.16 13.76
C THR A 118 6.51 -6.50 15.25
N ASP A 119 7.53 -7.16 15.79
CA ASP A 119 7.57 -7.52 17.21
C ASP A 119 8.02 -6.35 18.09
N SER A 120 8.70 -5.35 17.52
CA SER A 120 9.19 -4.18 18.24
C SER A 120 9.09 -2.89 17.44
N ILE A 121 9.25 -1.75 18.13
CA ILE A 121 9.27 -0.41 17.53
C ILE A 121 10.54 -0.23 16.70
N GLU A 122 11.68 -0.76 17.16
CA GLU A 122 12.96 -0.70 16.46
C GLU A 122 12.86 -1.38 15.09
N GLN A 123 12.24 -2.57 15.02
CA GLN A 123 11.99 -3.25 13.75
C GLN A 123 11.13 -2.43 12.79
N ALA A 124 10.13 -1.70 13.32
CA ALA A 124 9.28 -0.83 12.53
C ALA A 124 10.08 0.38 11.98
N ILE A 125 10.93 0.99 12.79
CA ILE A 125 11.82 2.09 12.39
C ILE A 125 12.81 1.63 11.31
N GLU A 126 13.38 0.43 11.45
CA GLU A 126 14.31 -0.15 10.47
C GLU A 126 13.70 -0.27 9.08
N ARG A 127 12.40 -0.55 9.00
CA ARG A 127 11.64 -0.77 7.76
C ARG A 127 10.92 0.47 7.23
N ALA A 128 10.98 1.58 7.95
CA ALA A 128 10.31 2.84 7.62
C ALA A 128 11.29 3.94 7.16
N GLY A 129 12.37 3.56 6.47
CA GLY A 129 13.32 4.49 5.86
C GLY A 129 14.66 4.63 6.57
N THR A 130 15.09 3.60 7.32
CA THR A 130 16.44 3.55 7.88
C THR A 130 17.23 2.37 7.32
N LYS A 131 17.63 1.40 8.16
CA LYS A 131 18.59 0.35 7.76
C LYS A 131 18.07 -0.62 6.71
N ALA A 132 16.77 -0.93 6.74
CA ALA A 132 16.15 -1.94 5.88
C ALA A 132 15.26 -1.32 4.79
N GLY A 133 15.62 -0.11 4.34
CA GLY A 133 14.86 0.62 3.32
C GLY A 133 13.54 1.17 3.86
N ASN A 134 12.60 1.44 2.95
CA ASN A 134 11.29 1.98 3.26
C ASN A 134 10.19 1.15 2.60
N LYS A 135 9.40 0.43 3.40
CA LYS A 135 8.32 -0.43 2.88
C LYS A 135 7.20 0.33 2.18
N GLY A 136 7.03 1.62 2.45
CA GLY A 136 6.11 2.47 1.69
C GLY A 136 6.62 2.75 0.27
N SER A 137 7.93 2.98 0.10
CA SER A 137 8.56 3.11 -1.23
C SER A 137 8.46 1.81 -2.02
N GLU A 138 8.75 0.67 -1.38
CA GLU A 138 8.60 -0.65 -2.02
C GLU A 138 7.15 -0.90 -2.45
N ALA A 139 6.17 -0.62 -1.57
CA ALA A 139 4.77 -0.79 -1.89
C ALA A 139 4.31 0.11 -3.05
N ALA A 140 4.83 1.34 -3.14
CA ALA A 140 4.56 2.22 -4.28
C ALA A 140 5.16 1.69 -5.59
N ALA A 141 6.41 1.20 -5.57
CA ALA A 141 7.02 0.60 -6.75
C ALA A 141 6.23 -0.62 -7.24
N THR A 142 5.84 -1.51 -6.32
CA THR A 142 4.97 -2.65 -6.65
C THR A 142 3.61 -2.22 -7.20
N ALA A 143 3.02 -1.13 -6.68
CA ALA A 143 1.76 -0.62 -7.19
C ALA A 143 1.86 -0.15 -8.63
N ILE A 144 2.95 0.56 -8.99
CA ILE A 144 3.22 1.00 -10.36
C ILE A 144 3.34 -0.22 -11.29
N GLU A 145 4.16 -1.18 -10.89
CA GLU A 145 4.42 -2.37 -11.70
C GLU A 145 3.13 -3.17 -11.93
N MET A 146 2.34 -3.39 -10.88
CA MET A 146 1.06 -4.08 -10.97
C MET A 146 0.03 -3.33 -11.81
N ALA A 147 -0.08 -2.00 -11.66
CA ALA A 147 -0.97 -1.18 -12.48
C ALA A 147 -0.67 -1.33 -13.99
N ASN A 148 0.62 -1.34 -14.34
CA ASN A 148 1.07 -1.51 -15.72
C ASN A 148 0.86 -2.94 -16.20
N LEU A 149 1.20 -3.95 -15.40
CA LEU A 149 0.97 -5.36 -15.74
C LEU A 149 -0.52 -5.66 -15.99
N MET A 150 -1.41 -5.13 -15.15
CA MET A 150 -2.85 -5.29 -15.34
C MET A 150 -3.32 -4.68 -16.66
N SER A 151 -2.76 -3.53 -17.05
CA SER A 151 -3.07 -2.88 -18.32
C SER A 151 -2.60 -3.74 -19.50
N GLU A 152 -1.37 -4.24 -19.47
CA GLU A 152 -0.79 -5.11 -20.50
C GLU A 152 -1.60 -6.40 -20.71
N ILE A 153 -2.08 -7.03 -19.62
CA ILE A 153 -2.90 -8.24 -19.69
C ILE A 153 -4.29 -7.94 -20.27
N GLN A 154 -4.90 -6.80 -19.93
CA GLN A 154 -6.23 -6.44 -20.43
C GLN A 154 -6.25 -6.09 -21.92
N HIS A 155 -5.15 -5.58 -22.46
CA HIS A 155 -5.00 -5.25 -23.88
C HIS A 155 -4.43 -6.42 -24.72
N ALA A 156 -4.21 -7.58 -24.11
CA ALA A 156 -3.58 -8.73 -24.73
C ALA A 156 -4.46 -9.54 -25.68
#